data_AF-A0A1I6URN5-F1
#
_entry.id   AF-A0A1I6URN5-F1
#
_cell.length_a   1.000
_cell.length_b   1.000
_cell.length_c   1.000
_cell.angle_alpha   90.00
_cell.angle_beta   90.00
_cell.angle_gamma   90.00
#
_symmetry.space_group_name_H-M   'P 1'
#
loop_
_entity.id
_entity.type
_entity.pdbx_description
1 polymer ?
#
loop_
_entity_poly.entity_id
_entity_poly.type
_entity_poly.pdbx_seq_one_letter_code
_entity_poly.pdbx_strand_id
1 'polypeptide(L)'
;MRALTYTDYDDPSVLRVTDQPEPHAGPGQVRIAVHAAAVNPIDWKIRRGLFDDTSPLAFPAIPGSDASGVVDEVGPGVAGVSVGDEVFGSGRSASAQYAVLDHYTVKPPELTWEQASGLPMATETARRALGLLGLRAGQTLLIEGAAGGTGSAAAQFAIADGLTVIGTASDRNQDYLRSLGVRPTTYGAGLKDRVARLAPDGVDGVFDTAGSGSLPELIEIAGDPGRVVTIADFSAPQYGARVTSAMSDDPAYDALPQAAELAREGRFTVAIDSEYPLDAGAKAHERSEGGHVRGKIVLKVW
;
A
#
# COMPACT_ATOMS: atom_id res chain seq x y z
N MET A 1 -26.65 -4.54 -0.39
CA MET A 1 -25.52 -4.54 -1.36
C MET A 1 -24.80 -5.88 -1.36
N ARG A 2 -24.21 -6.29 -2.49
CA ARG A 2 -23.29 -7.43 -2.54
C ARG A 2 -21.93 -7.04 -1.95
N ALA A 3 -21.37 -7.89 -1.11
CA ALA A 3 -20.03 -7.72 -0.54
C ALA A 3 -19.30 -9.06 -0.42
N LEU A 4 -17.97 -9.04 -0.56
CA LEU A 4 -17.14 -10.16 -0.20
C LEU A 4 -17.12 -10.27 1.33
N THR A 5 -17.41 -11.45 1.87
CA THR A 5 -17.54 -11.67 3.31
C THR A 5 -16.91 -12.97 3.77
N TYR A 6 -16.58 -13.04 5.05
CA TYR A 6 -16.19 -14.26 5.76
C TYR A 6 -16.79 -14.25 7.17
N THR A 7 -16.99 -15.43 7.75
CA THR A 7 -17.69 -15.62 9.05
C THR A 7 -16.83 -16.29 10.11
N ASP A 8 -15.57 -16.58 9.79
CA ASP A 8 -14.62 -17.20 10.69
C ASP A 8 -13.19 -16.84 10.25
N TYR A 9 -12.23 -16.98 11.15
CA TYR A 9 -10.82 -16.82 10.85
C TYR A 9 -10.25 -18.09 10.21
N ASP A 10 -9.91 -18.06 8.92
CA ASP A 10 -9.49 -19.29 8.23
C ASP A 10 -8.64 -19.03 6.96
N ASP A 11 -8.48 -20.02 6.09
CA ASP A 11 -7.92 -19.92 4.74
C ASP A 11 -8.90 -19.29 3.72
N PRO A 12 -8.43 -18.80 2.56
CA PRO A 12 -9.25 -17.99 1.64
C PRO A 12 -10.57 -18.63 1.21
N SER A 13 -10.74 -19.94 1.36
CA SER A 13 -11.98 -20.66 1.05
C SER A 13 -13.22 -20.19 1.85
N VAL A 14 -13.04 -19.51 2.99
CA VAL A 14 -14.18 -18.94 3.74
C VAL A 14 -14.79 -17.71 3.08
N LEU A 15 -14.08 -17.09 2.13
CA LEU A 15 -14.53 -15.89 1.44
C LEU A 15 -15.63 -16.19 0.44
N ARG A 16 -16.76 -15.50 0.56
CA ARG A 16 -17.92 -15.63 -0.32
C ARG A 16 -18.67 -14.31 -0.44
N VAL A 17 -19.27 -14.07 -1.60
CA VAL A 17 -20.12 -12.89 -1.82
C VAL A 17 -21.48 -13.14 -1.17
N THR A 18 -21.91 -12.21 -0.32
CA THR A 18 -23.23 -12.25 0.34
C THR A 18 -23.90 -10.87 0.25
N ASP A 19 -25.21 -10.85 0.49
CA ASP A 19 -25.96 -9.61 0.66
C ASP A 19 -25.74 -9.04 2.06
N GLN A 20 -25.37 -7.77 2.13
CA GLN A 20 -25.11 -7.00 3.34
C GLN A 20 -25.89 -5.68 3.33
N PRO A 21 -26.18 -5.09 4.50
CA PRO A 21 -26.73 -3.73 4.58
C PRO A 21 -25.83 -2.72 3.86
N GLU A 22 -26.44 -1.70 3.26
CA GLU A 22 -25.68 -0.59 2.68
C GLU A 22 -25.10 0.28 3.81
N PRO A 23 -23.82 0.68 3.72
CA PRO A 23 -23.25 1.64 4.64
C PRO A 23 -23.74 3.05 4.26
N HIS A 24 -23.62 4.00 5.18
CA HIS A 24 -23.99 5.41 4.96
C HIS A 24 -22.87 6.32 5.43
N ALA A 25 -22.70 7.46 4.74
CA ALA A 25 -21.63 8.39 5.01
C ALA A 25 -21.94 9.21 6.29
N GLY A 26 -21.09 9.04 7.30
CA GLY A 26 -21.11 9.88 8.50
C GLY A 26 -20.41 11.23 8.30
N PRO A 27 -20.33 12.07 9.34
CA PRO A 27 -19.64 13.36 9.25
C PRO A 27 -18.19 13.23 8.75
N GLY A 28 -17.81 14.06 7.77
CA GLY A 28 -16.48 14.04 7.14
C GLY A 28 -16.23 12.91 6.14
N GLN A 29 -17.15 11.95 6.02
CA GLN A 29 -17.00 10.78 5.15
C GLN A 29 -17.76 10.95 3.83
N VAL A 30 -17.35 10.20 2.81
CA VAL A 30 -18.13 10.00 1.59
C VAL A 30 -18.42 8.52 1.40
N ARG A 31 -19.56 8.20 0.78
CA ARG A 31 -19.83 6.87 0.26
C ARG A 31 -19.62 6.88 -1.25
N ILE A 32 -19.03 5.80 -1.74
CA ILE A 32 -18.81 5.60 -3.16
C ILE A 32 -19.53 4.34 -3.64
N ALA A 33 -20.07 4.40 -4.85
CA ALA A 33 -20.30 3.22 -5.67
C ALA A 33 -18.93 2.72 -6.16
N VAL A 34 -18.49 1.60 -5.61
CA VAL A 34 -17.14 1.07 -5.82
C VAL A 34 -17.02 0.49 -7.22
N HIS A 35 -15.99 0.91 -7.95
CA HIS A 35 -15.56 0.30 -9.21
C HIS A 35 -14.45 -0.72 -9.01
N ALA A 36 -13.51 -0.39 -8.12
CA ALA A 36 -12.37 -1.23 -7.79
C ALA A 36 -11.99 -1.11 -6.31
N ALA A 37 -11.63 -2.24 -5.69
CA ALA A 37 -11.10 -2.32 -4.33
C ALA A 37 -9.78 -3.08 -4.33
N ALA A 38 -8.76 -2.60 -3.61
CA ALA A 38 -7.47 -3.28 -3.57
C ALA A 38 -7.36 -4.29 -2.44
N VAL A 39 -6.66 -5.39 -2.70
CA VAL A 39 -6.28 -6.38 -1.69
C VAL A 39 -4.88 -6.04 -1.17
N ASN A 40 -4.76 -5.93 0.14
CA ASN A 40 -3.55 -5.64 0.89
C ASN A 40 -3.11 -6.85 1.72
N PRO A 41 -1.80 -7.02 2.00
CA PRO A 41 -1.34 -8.08 2.87
C PRO A 41 -1.96 -8.07 4.28
N ILE A 42 -2.38 -6.91 4.77
CA ILE A 42 -3.07 -6.81 6.07
C ILE A 42 -4.43 -7.52 6.04
N ASP A 43 -5.10 -7.58 4.89
CA ASP A 43 -6.46 -8.14 4.78
C ASP A 43 -6.44 -9.64 5.07
N TRP A 44 -5.48 -10.38 4.51
CA TRP A 44 -5.36 -11.81 4.81
C TRP A 44 -4.85 -12.06 6.23
N LYS A 45 -4.00 -11.18 6.80
CA LYS A 45 -3.55 -11.29 8.20
C LYS A 45 -4.71 -11.14 9.17
N ILE A 46 -5.58 -10.15 8.94
CA ILE A 46 -6.83 -9.96 9.70
C ILE A 46 -7.75 -11.17 9.53
N ARG A 47 -7.96 -11.62 8.29
CA ARG A 47 -8.80 -12.79 7.96
C ARG A 47 -8.30 -14.10 8.58
N ARG A 48 -6.99 -14.23 8.83
CA ARG A 48 -6.36 -15.36 9.52
C ARG A 48 -6.37 -15.24 11.04
N GLY A 49 -6.90 -14.16 11.60
CA GLY A 49 -6.98 -13.95 13.05
C GLY A 49 -5.69 -13.49 13.71
N LEU A 50 -4.67 -13.03 12.96
CA LEU A 50 -3.39 -12.59 13.54
C LEU A 50 -3.51 -11.39 14.49
N PHE A 51 -4.67 -10.73 14.50
CA PHE A 51 -4.96 -9.59 15.37
C PHE A 51 -6.13 -9.84 16.33
N ASP A 52 -6.67 -11.06 16.41
CA ASP A 52 -7.90 -11.36 17.17
C ASP A 52 -7.80 -10.96 18.65
N ASP A 53 -6.63 -11.20 19.27
CA ASP A 53 -6.37 -10.83 20.66
C ASP A 53 -6.46 -9.32 20.95
N THR A 54 -6.26 -8.48 19.93
CA THR A 54 -6.17 -7.01 20.07
C THR A 54 -7.28 -6.25 19.36
N SER A 55 -7.87 -6.84 18.32
CA SER A 55 -8.93 -6.26 17.51
C SER A 55 -9.83 -7.37 16.94
N PRO A 56 -10.70 -7.96 17.78
CA PRO A 56 -11.59 -9.03 17.35
C PRO A 56 -12.63 -8.52 16.35
N LEU A 57 -12.95 -9.33 15.35
CA LEU A 57 -13.92 -9.01 14.32
C LEU A 57 -15.37 -9.33 14.74
N ALA A 58 -16.29 -8.50 14.28
CA ALA A 58 -17.71 -8.86 14.21
C ALA A 58 -17.98 -9.59 12.88
N PHE A 59 -18.60 -10.76 12.95
CA PHE A 59 -18.96 -11.56 11.78
C PHE A 59 -20.43 -11.39 11.37
N PRO A 60 -20.77 -11.46 10.07
CA PRO A 60 -19.86 -11.56 8.92
C PRO A 60 -19.02 -10.29 8.74
N ALA A 61 -17.74 -10.46 8.42
CA ALA A 61 -16.81 -9.37 8.17
C ALA A 61 -16.60 -9.17 6.67
N ILE A 62 -16.42 -7.91 6.25
CA ILE A 62 -16.06 -7.52 4.87
C ILE A 62 -14.60 -7.04 4.87
N PRO A 63 -13.69 -7.62 4.06
CA PRO A 63 -12.28 -7.24 4.03
C PRO A 63 -12.02 -5.97 3.21
N GLY A 64 -10.80 -5.46 3.33
CA GLY A 64 -10.27 -4.36 2.52
C GLY A 64 -10.57 -2.97 3.09
N SER A 65 -9.64 -2.05 2.84
CA SER A 65 -9.74 -0.62 3.19
C SER A 65 -9.74 0.29 1.97
N ASP A 66 -9.11 -0.13 0.88
CA ASP A 66 -8.78 0.75 -0.23
C ASP A 66 -9.77 0.56 -1.38
N ALA A 67 -10.36 1.65 -1.85
CA ALA A 67 -11.29 1.63 -2.97
C ALA A 67 -11.22 2.87 -3.84
N SER A 68 -11.74 2.74 -5.04
CA SER A 68 -12.02 3.84 -5.95
C SER A 68 -13.41 3.65 -6.56
N GLY A 69 -14.07 4.77 -6.81
CA GLY A 69 -15.42 4.76 -7.34
C GLY A 69 -16.02 6.15 -7.48
N VAL A 70 -17.32 6.19 -7.73
CA VAL A 70 -18.06 7.44 -7.89
C VAL A 70 -18.79 7.76 -6.59
N VAL A 71 -18.66 8.98 -6.10
CA VAL A 71 -19.37 9.44 -4.89
C VAL A 71 -20.87 9.39 -5.11
N ASP A 72 -21.59 8.67 -4.24
CA ASP A 72 -23.05 8.55 -4.28
C ASP A 72 -23.74 9.11 -3.03
N GLU A 73 -22.98 9.31 -1.95
CA GLU A 73 -23.44 9.94 -0.71
C GLU A 73 -22.33 10.81 -0.11
N VAL A 74 -22.69 11.99 0.38
CA VAL A 74 -21.76 12.92 1.04
C VAL A 74 -22.24 13.17 2.46
N GLY A 75 -21.36 12.88 3.42
CA GLY A 75 -21.64 13.08 4.83
C GLY A 75 -21.60 14.55 5.26
N PRO A 76 -22.17 14.89 6.43
CA PRO A 76 -22.15 16.24 6.96
C PRO A 76 -20.73 16.82 7.10
N GLY A 77 -20.55 18.09 6.72
CA GLY A 77 -19.27 18.81 6.90
C GLY A 77 -18.21 18.50 5.83
N VAL A 78 -18.49 17.63 4.87
CA VAL A 78 -17.62 17.43 3.70
C VAL A 78 -17.70 18.64 2.77
N ALA A 79 -16.54 19.09 2.30
CA ALA A 79 -16.41 20.15 1.31
C ALA A 79 -15.39 19.72 0.24
N GLY A 80 -15.51 20.29 -0.97
CA GLY A 80 -14.57 20.03 -2.08
C GLY A 80 -14.81 18.74 -2.86
N VAL A 81 -15.83 17.95 -2.50
CA VAL A 81 -16.28 16.75 -3.22
C VAL A 81 -17.81 16.72 -3.24
N SER A 82 -18.40 16.28 -4.35
CA SER A 82 -19.83 16.18 -4.59
C SER A 82 -20.24 14.80 -5.12
N VAL A 83 -21.52 14.47 -5.02
CA VAL A 83 -22.11 13.30 -5.69
C VAL A 83 -21.82 13.38 -7.19
N GLY A 84 -21.32 12.27 -7.75
CA GLY A 84 -20.88 12.16 -9.14
C GLY A 84 -19.38 12.31 -9.35
N ASP A 85 -18.61 12.78 -8.36
CA ASP A 85 -17.16 12.88 -8.47
C ASP A 85 -16.49 11.49 -8.46
N GLU A 86 -15.48 11.32 -9.29
CA GLU A 86 -14.59 10.15 -9.24
C GLU A 86 -13.56 10.34 -8.13
N VAL A 87 -13.50 9.41 -7.17
CA VAL A 87 -12.57 9.48 -6.04
C VAL A 87 -11.88 8.15 -5.79
N PHE A 88 -10.78 8.21 -5.06
CA PHE A 88 -10.17 7.04 -4.44
C PHE A 88 -9.74 7.37 -3.02
N GLY A 89 -9.63 6.35 -2.17
CA GLY A 89 -9.35 6.56 -0.77
C GLY A 89 -9.37 5.30 0.08
N SER A 90 -9.19 5.52 1.38
CA SER A 90 -9.17 4.51 2.41
C SER A 90 -10.37 4.66 3.34
N GLY A 91 -10.91 3.53 3.77
CA GLY A 91 -11.96 3.40 4.76
C GLY A 91 -11.94 2.00 5.35
N ARG A 92 -13.11 1.40 5.51
CA ARG A 92 -13.27 0.02 5.98
C ARG A 92 -14.27 -0.73 5.13
N SER A 93 -14.14 -2.05 5.10
CA SER A 93 -15.10 -2.94 4.42
C SER A 93 -15.26 -2.61 2.93
N ALA A 94 -14.14 -2.31 2.27
CA ALA A 94 -14.10 -1.77 0.92
C ALA A 94 -14.37 -2.81 -0.19
N SER A 95 -14.30 -4.11 0.12
CA SER A 95 -14.58 -5.20 -0.85
C SER A 95 -16.09 -5.42 -1.03
N ALA A 96 -16.81 -4.37 -1.46
CA ALA A 96 -18.26 -4.35 -1.58
C ALA A 96 -18.72 -3.37 -2.67
N GLN A 97 -19.99 -3.45 -3.09
CA GLN A 97 -20.57 -2.52 -4.07
C GLN A 97 -20.59 -1.06 -3.61
N TYR A 98 -20.69 -0.83 -2.30
CA TYR A 98 -20.57 0.50 -1.71
C TYR A 98 -19.57 0.47 -0.56
N ALA A 99 -18.75 1.51 -0.46
CA ALA A 99 -17.79 1.70 0.62
C ALA A 99 -17.82 3.13 1.12
N VAL A 100 -17.63 3.29 2.43
CA VAL A 100 -17.47 4.61 3.06
C VAL A 100 -15.98 4.88 3.24
N LEU A 101 -15.53 6.03 2.75
CA LEU A 101 -14.14 6.48 2.81
C LEU A 101 -13.99 7.56 3.87
N ASP A 102 -13.01 7.36 4.76
CA ASP A 102 -12.60 8.33 5.78
C ASP A 102 -11.58 9.33 5.23
N HIS A 103 -10.72 8.84 4.33
CA HIS A 103 -9.68 9.64 3.68
C HIS A 103 -9.77 9.42 2.18
N TYR A 104 -9.95 10.49 1.41
CA TYR A 104 -10.17 10.40 -0.02
C TYR A 104 -9.65 11.63 -0.74
N THR A 105 -9.43 11.48 -2.04
CA THR A 105 -9.13 12.58 -2.95
C THR A 105 -9.76 12.33 -4.31
N VAL A 106 -9.91 13.39 -5.11
CA VAL A 106 -10.42 13.28 -6.48
C VAL A 106 -9.45 12.47 -7.32
N LYS A 107 -9.98 11.46 -8.00
CA LYS A 107 -9.24 10.60 -8.89
C LYS A 107 -8.82 11.40 -10.13
N PRO A 108 -7.52 11.45 -10.47
CA PRO A 108 -7.08 12.03 -11.73
C PRO A 108 -7.51 11.12 -12.90
N PRO A 109 -7.90 11.69 -14.06
CA PRO A 109 -8.33 10.89 -15.22
C PRO A 109 -7.22 10.01 -15.81
N GLU A 110 -5.95 10.32 -15.52
CA GLU A 110 -4.78 9.55 -15.93
C GLU A 110 -4.70 8.16 -15.28
N LEU A 111 -5.35 7.97 -14.12
CA LEU A 111 -5.41 6.69 -13.43
C LEU A 111 -6.67 5.93 -13.83
N THR A 112 -6.51 4.63 -14.07
CA THR A 112 -7.64 3.69 -14.09
C THR A 112 -8.24 3.55 -12.68
N TRP A 113 -9.44 2.98 -12.57
CA TRP A 113 -10.05 2.65 -11.27
C TRP A 113 -9.16 1.67 -10.50
N GLU A 114 -8.64 0.66 -11.18
CA GLU A 114 -7.77 -0.36 -10.59
C GLU A 114 -6.51 0.28 -10.01
N GLN A 115 -5.85 1.16 -10.78
CA GLN A 115 -4.68 1.91 -10.28
C GLN A 115 -5.04 2.79 -9.10
N ALA A 116 -6.12 3.58 -9.19
CA ALA A 116 -6.54 4.49 -8.14
C ALA A 116 -6.88 3.75 -6.84
N SER A 117 -7.58 2.61 -6.91
CA SER A 117 -7.86 1.76 -5.75
C SER A 117 -6.59 1.16 -5.13
N GLY A 118 -5.52 1.01 -5.91
CA GLY A 118 -4.25 0.46 -5.44
C GLY A 118 -3.37 1.44 -4.67
N LEU A 119 -3.70 2.73 -4.69
CA LEU A 119 -2.88 3.78 -4.08
C LEU A 119 -3.03 3.94 -2.57
N PRO A 120 -4.22 3.94 -1.94
CA PRO A 120 -4.42 4.55 -0.64
C PRO A 120 -3.45 4.09 0.46
N MET A 121 -3.45 2.80 0.79
CA MET A 121 -2.54 2.27 1.81
C MET A 121 -1.08 2.36 1.38
N ALA A 122 -0.78 2.09 0.11
CA ALA A 122 0.59 2.11 -0.41
C ALA A 122 1.21 3.51 -0.30
N THR A 123 0.46 4.55 -0.65
CA THR A 123 0.91 5.95 -0.61
C THR A 123 1.01 6.49 0.80
N GLU A 124 0.03 6.17 1.66
CA GLU A 124 0.06 6.52 3.09
C GLU A 124 1.31 5.93 3.74
N THR A 125 1.51 4.63 3.57
CA THR A 125 2.61 3.92 4.23
C THR A 125 3.96 4.38 3.69
N ALA A 126 4.06 4.65 2.39
CA ALA A 126 5.24 5.22 1.78
C ALA A 126 5.59 6.60 2.38
N ARG A 127 4.64 7.54 2.43
CA ARG A 127 4.89 8.89 2.97
C ARG A 127 5.20 8.86 4.46
N ARG A 128 4.50 8.05 5.24
CA ARG A 128 4.81 7.86 6.67
C ARG A 128 6.24 7.37 6.88
N ALA A 129 6.66 6.32 6.15
CA ALA A 129 8.02 5.79 6.27
C ALA A 129 9.09 6.81 5.83
N LEU A 130 8.86 7.53 4.73
CA LEU A 130 9.78 8.59 4.27
C LEU A 130 9.88 9.74 5.27
N GLY A 131 8.77 10.15 5.89
CA GLY A 131 8.76 11.18 6.93
C GLY A 131 9.57 10.78 8.16
N LEU A 132 9.50 9.50 8.56
CA LEU A 132 10.31 8.96 9.65
C LEU A 132 11.81 8.90 9.34
N LEU A 133 12.17 8.64 8.09
CA LEU A 133 13.56 8.66 7.63
C LEU A 133 14.12 10.08 7.52
N GLY A 134 13.27 11.09 7.28
CA GLY A 134 13.65 12.51 7.32
C GLY A 134 14.74 12.92 6.33
N LEU A 135 14.84 12.20 5.20
CA LEU A 135 15.85 12.42 4.17
C LEU A 135 15.59 13.71 3.39
N ARG A 136 16.65 14.26 2.79
CA ARG A 136 16.66 15.50 2.02
C ARG A 136 17.06 15.23 0.57
N ALA A 137 16.70 16.15 -0.32
CA ALA A 137 17.14 16.11 -1.72
C ALA A 137 18.66 15.92 -1.83
N GLY A 138 19.09 15.07 -2.76
CA GLY A 138 20.48 14.67 -2.95
C GLY A 138 20.94 13.47 -2.11
N GLN A 139 20.19 13.07 -1.07
CA GLN A 139 20.50 11.87 -0.28
C GLN A 139 20.06 10.59 -0.99
N THR A 140 20.64 9.46 -0.58
CA THR A 140 20.40 8.14 -1.16
C THR A 140 19.55 7.26 -0.24
N LEU A 141 18.43 6.77 -0.78
CA LEU A 141 17.53 5.82 -0.13
C LEU A 141 17.67 4.43 -0.77
N LEU A 142 17.86 3.40 0.07
CA LEU A 142 17.67 2.01 -0.34
C LEU A 142 16.25 1.55 0.02
N ILE A 143 15.53 0.97 -0.94
CA ILE A 143 14.22 0.35 -0.71
C ILE A 143 14.33 -1.15 -0.96
N GLU A 144 14.14 -1.96 0.08
CA GLU A 144 14.01 -3.40 -0.08
C GLU A 144 12.57 -3.77 -0.44
N GLY A 145 12.39 -4.56 -1.51
CA GLY A 145 11.05 -4.90 -2.02
C GLY A 145 10.42 -3.80 -2.91
N ALA A 146 11.26 -2.99 -3.57
CA ALA A 146 10.86 -1.79 -4.31
C ALA A 146 9.84 -2.02 -5.43
N ALA A 147 9.64 -3.25 -5.89
CA ALA A 147 8.67 -3.57 -6.94
C ALA A 147 7.24 -3.81 -6.42
N GLY A 148 7.03 -3.95 -5.11
CA GLY A 148 5.71 -4.11 -4.50
C GLY A 148 4.91 -2.80 -4.49
N GLY A 149 3.64 -2.86 -4.07
CA GLY A 149 2.76 -1.68 -3.98
C GLY A 149 3.39 -0.53 -3.18
N THR A 150 3.73 -0.78 -1.91
CA THR A 150 4.34 0.25 -1.05
C THR A 150 5.75 0.63 -1.50
N GLY A 151 6.59 -0.34 -1.88
CA GLY A 151 7.95 -0.08 -2.33
C GLY A 151 8.02 0.82 -3.57
N SER A 152 7.13 0.60 -4.54
CA SER A 152 7.07 1.41 -5.76
C SER A 152 6.45 2.79 -5.53
N ALA A 153 5.49 2.91 -4.62
CA ALA A 153 4.96 4.20 -4.17
C ALA A 153 6.05 5.04 -3.47
N ALA A 154 6.80 4.43 -2.55
CA ALA A 154 7.91 5.09 -1.84
C ALA A 154 9.02 5.53 -2.78
N ALA A 155 9.38 4.70 -3.76
CA ALA A 155 10.36 5.06 -4.78
C ALA A 155 9.96 6.32 -5.56
N GLN A 156 8.72 6.39 -6.03
CA GLN A 156 8.23 7.50 -6.83
C GLN A 156 8.15 8.80 -6.01
N PHE A 157 7.69 8.74 -4.76
CA PHE A 157 7.72 9.90 -3.87
C PHE A 157 9.15 10.36 -3.57
N ALA A 158 10.05 9.44 -3.22
CA ALA A 158 11.44 9.78 -2.93
C ALA A 158 12.14 10.43 -4.14
N ILE A 159 11.90 9.92 -5.35
CA ILE A 159 12.42 10.52 -6.59
C ILE A 159 11.82 11.91 -6.82
N ALA A 160 10.51 12.08 -6.59
CA ALA A 160 9.87 13.38 -6.70
C ALA A 160 10.43 14.41 -5.71
N ASP A 161 10.86 13.95 -4.53
CA ASP A 161 11.51 14.77 -3.50
C ASP A 161 13.02 15.00 -3.77
N GLY A 162 13.56 14.48 -4.88
CA GLY A 162 14.94 14.69 -5.30
C GLY A 162 15.97 13.73 -4.68
N LEU A 163 15.54 12.59 -4.15
CA LEU A 163 16.44 11.56 -3.63
C LEU A 163 16.98 10.67 -4.76
N THR A 164 18.16 10.10 -4.55
CA THR A 164 18.61 8.95 -5.32
C THR A 164 18.00 7.69 -4.72
N VAL A 165 17.29 6.89 -5.51
CA VAL A 165 16.69 5.64 -5.03
C VAL A 165 17.40 4.42 -5.61
N ILE A 166 17.87 3.55 -4.72
CA ILE A 166 18.28 2.19 -5.04
C ILE A 166 17.16 1.26 -4.60
N GLY A 167 16.74 0.33 -5.45
CA GLY A 167 15.64 -0.58 -5.14
C GLY A 167 16.03 -2.03 -5.37
N THR A 168 15.73 -2.89 -4.41
CA THR A 168 15.87 -4.34 -4.61
C THR A 168 14.57 -4.93 -5.16
N ALA A 169 14.71 -5.83 -6.12
CA ALA A 169 13.62 -6.68 -6.59
C ALA A 169 14.18 -7.95 -7.27
N SER A 170 13.30 -8.86 -7.68
CA SER A 170 13.70 -10.01 -8.49
C SER A 170 14.21 -9.58 -9.87
N ASP A 171 14.92 -10.47 -10.57
CA ASP A 171 15.47 -10.22 -11.91
C ASP A 171 14.39 -9.76 -12.91
N ARG A 172 13.20 -10.36 -12.86
CA ARG A 172 12.08 -9.99 -13.75
C ARG A 172 11.58 -8.56 -13.54
N ASN A 173 11.86 -7.94 -12.39
CA ASN A 173 11.36 -6.62 -12.00
C ASN A 173 12.38 -5.50 -12.23
N GLN A 174 13.59 -5.80 -12.72
CA GLN A 174 14.65 -4.79 -12.86
C GLN A 174 14.24 -3.68 -13.85
N ASP A 175 13.65 -4.02 -14.99
CA ASP A 175 13.19 -3.02 -15.97
C ASP A 175 12.02 -2.18 -15.45
N TYR A 176 11.12 -2.78 -14.67
CA TYR A 176 10.04 -2.05 -14.01
C TYR A 176 10.60 -1.00 -13.03
N LEU A 177 11.62 -1.35 -12.26
CA LEU A 177 12.27 -0.38 -11.39
C LEU A 177 12.96 0.75 -12.20
N ARG A 178 13.65 0.42 -13.30
CA ARG A 178 14.26 1.45 -14.17
C ARG A 178 13.22 2.41 -14.73
N SER A 179 12.05 1.92 -15.15
CA SER A 179 10.98 2.78 -15.67
C SER A 179 10.43 3.75 -14.63
N LEU A 180 10.61 3.47 -13.33
CA LEU A 180 10.25 4.37 -12.24
C LEU A 180 11.38 5.33 -11.85
N GLY A 181 12.54 5.28 -12.51
CA GLY A 181 13.74 6.07 -12.16
C GLY A 181 14.58 5.49 -11.03
N VAL A 182 14.30 4.26 -10.59
CA VAL A 182 15.05 3.56 -9.55
C VAL A 182 16.32 2.94 -10.13
N ARG A 183 17.43 2.99 -9.39
CA ARG A 183 18.64 2.21 -9.68
C ARG A 183 18.44 0.79 -9.17
N PRO A 184 18.20 -0.21 -10.04
CA PRO A 184 17.71 -1.49 -9.58
C PRO A 184 18.88 -2.43 -9.23
N THR A 185 18.64 -3.30 -8.25
CA THR A 185 19.53 -4.42 -7.92
C THR A 185 18.72 -5.62 -7.44
N THR A 186 19.36 -6.75 -7.25
CA THR A 186 18.76 -7.96 -6.67
C THR A 186 18.97 -8.01 -5.16
N TYR A 187 18.02 -8.61 -4.44
CA TYR A 187 18.13 -8.94 -3.01
C TYR A 187 18.97 -10.21 -2.77
N GLY A 188 19.21 -10.55 -1.51
CA GLY A 188 19.94 -11.76 -1.10
C GLY A 188 21.46 -11.61 -1.16
N ALA A 189 22.18 -12.73 -1.02
CA ALA A 189 23.63 -12.78 -0.80
C ALA A 189 24.44 -11.79 -1.66
N GLY A 190 25.31 -11.01 -1.00
CA GLY A 190 26.13 -9.97 -1.64
C GLY A 190 25.37 -8.67 -1.93
N LEU A 191 24.24 -8.43 -1.26
CA LEU A 191 23.46 -7.20 -1.41
C LEU A 191 24.31 -5.99 -1.04
N LYS A 192 25.04 -6.06 0.08
CA LYS A 192 25.94 -4.98 0.51
C LYS A 192 26.91 -4.52 -0.58
N ASP A 193 27.60 -5.46 -1.23
CA ASP A 193 28.56 -5.14 -2.30
C ASP A 193 27.88 -4.54 -3.53
N ARG A 194 26.68 -5.02 -3.87
CA ARG A 194 25.89 -4.46 -4.98
C ARG A 194 25.46 -3.03 -4.68
N VAL A 195 24.98 -2.76 -3.47
CA VAL A 195 24.58 -1.41 -3.04
C VAL A 195 25.79 -0.48 -3.01
N ALA A 196 26.93 -0.91 -2.48
CA ALA A 196 28.16 -0.11 -2.44
C ALA A 196 28.65 0.32 -3.83
N ARG A 197 28.43 -0.50 -4.87
CA ARG A 197 28.74 -0.11 -6.27
C ARG A 197 27.78 0.95 -6.83
N LEU A 198 26.53 0.97 -6.37
CA LEU A 198 25.51 1.92 -6.82
C LEU A 198 25.50 3.23 -6.02
N ALA A 199 26.01 3.18 -4.79
CA ALA A 199 26.18 4.30 -3.86
C ALA A 199 27.54 4.18 -3.14
N PRO A 200 28.64 4.61 -3.78
CA PRO A 200 29.98 4.51 -3.20
C PRO A 200 30.16 5.36 -1.93
N ASP A 201 29.34 6.41 -1.78
CA ASP A 201 29.31 7.27 -0.60
C ASP A 201 28.40 6.73 0.52
N GLY A 202 27.81 5.54 0.32
CA GLY A 202 26.87 4.91 1.24
C GLY A 202 25.41 5.31 1.01
N VAL A 203 24.53 4.75 1.84
CA VAL A 203 23.10 5.09 1.84
C VAL A 203 22.76 5.91 3.10
N ASP A 204 21.90 6.91 2.94
CA ASP A 204 21.47 7.79 4.02
C ASP A 204 20.28 7.21 4.80
N GLY A 205 19.49 6.36 4.16
CA GLY A 205 18.35 5.68 4.77
C GLY A 205 17.99 4.39 4.06
N VAL A 206 17.31 3.51 4.78
CA VAL A 206 16.80 2.23 4.28
C VAL A 206 15.33 2.09 4.65
N PHE A 207 14.51 1.75 3.66
CA PHE A 207 13.12 1.37 3.85
C PHE A 207 12.91 -0.10 3.46
N ASP A 208 12.59 -0.93 4.45
CA ASP A 208 12.27 -2.35 4.25
C ASP A 208 10.77 -2.57 4.12
N THR A 209 10.35 -3.01 2.93
CA THR A 209 8.97 -3.41 2.64
C THR A 209 8.79 -4.91 2.44
N ALA A 210 9.90 -5.67 2.47
CA ALA A 210 9.91 -7.10 2.14
C ALA A 210 9.83 -7.98 3.39
N GLY A 211 10.55 -7.62 4.46
CA GLY A 211 10.65 -8.44 5.67
C GLY A 211 11.27 -9.81 5.39
N SER A 212 12.23 -9.87 4.47
CA SER A 212 12.86 -11.11 3.99
C SER A 212 13.91 -11.71 4.94
N GLY A 213 13.94 -11.29 6.21
CA GLY A 213 14.99 -11.67 7.17
C GLY A 213 16.34 -10.99 6.94
N SER A 214 16.34 -9.93 6.13
CA SER A 214 17.49 -9.14 5.68
C SER A 214 17.83 -7.97 6.60
N LEU A 215 17.03 -7.73 7.64
CA LEU A 215 17.17 -6.57 8.51
C LEU A 215 18.61 -6.37 9.06
N PRO A 216 19.33 -7.39 9.57
CA PRO A 216 20.71 -7.20 10.01
C PRO A 216 21.65 -6.72 8.90
N GLU A 217 21.51 -7.25 7.68
CA GLU A 217 22.31 -6.82 6.51
C GLU A 217 21.91 -5.39 6.10
N LEU A 218 20.63 -5.03 6.17
CA LEU A 218 20.16 -3.67 5.90
C LEU A 218 20.73 -2.64 6.89
N ILE A 219 20.79 -2.99 8.18
CA ILE A 219 21.41 -2.16 9.21
C ILE A 219 22.90 -1.99 8.92
N GLU A 220 23.59 -3.07 8.53
CA GLU A 220 25.00 -3.00 8.14
C GLU A 220 25.23 -2.11 6.91
N ILE A 221 24.34 -2.16 5.92
CA ILE A 221 24.37 -1.29 4.74
C ILE A 221 24.15 0.17 5.11
N ALA A 222 23.19 0.44 6.01
CA ALA A 222 22.89 1.79 6.49
C ALA A 222 24.00 2.38 7.39
N GLY A 223 24.77 1.51 8.05
CA GLY A 223 25.80 1.86 9.04
C GLY A 223 25.25 2.33 10.39
N ASP A 224 23.94 2.52 10.51
CA ASP A 224 23.24 2.96 11.72
C ASP A 224 21.80 2.40 11.70
N PRO A 225 21.38 1.62 12.72
CA PRO A 225 20.02 1.10 12.76
C PRO A 225 18.96 2.21 12.83
N GLY A 226 19.29 3.41 13.33
CA GLY A 226 18.38 4.56 13.35
C GLY A 226 18.01 5.09 11.95
N ARG A 227 18.73 4.66 10.91
CA ARG A 227 18.45 4.98 9.49
C ARG A 227 17.61 3.92 8.80
N VAL A 228 17.11 2.92 9.53
CA VAL A 228 16.33 1.81 8.98
C VAL A 228 14.90 1.88 9.51
N VAL A 229 13.95 1.99 8.58
CA VAL A 229 12.52 1.86 8.84
C VAL A 229 12.00 0.61 8.13
N THR A 230 11.19 -0.20 8.81
CA THR A 230 10.52 -1.37 8.22
C THR A 230 9.02 -1.35 8.51
N ILE A 231 8.25 -1.93 7.58
CA ILE A 231 6.81 -2.23 7.75
C ILE A 231 6.55 -3.74 7.81
N ALA A 232 7.59 -4.55 7.71
CA ALA A 232 7.48 -5.98 7.48
C ALA A 232 8.15 -6.82 8.57
N ASP A 233 9.22 -6.32 9.21
CA ASP A 233 9.92 -7.02 10.29
C ASP A 233 9.65 -6.38 11.67
N PHE A 234 8.73 -6.98 12.42
CA PHE A 234 8.35 -6.52 13.76
C PHE A 234 9.43 -6.74 14.82
N SER A 235 10.52 -7.47 14.52
CA SER A 235 11.66 -7.62 15.42
C SER A 235 12.60 -6.40 15.40
N ALA A 236 12.41 -5.46 14.47
CA ALA A 236 13.30 -4.32 14.27
C ALA A 236 13.72 -3.53 15.52
N PRO A 237 12.82 -3.25 16.48
CA PRO A 237 13.19 -2.57 17.72
C PRO A 237 14.29 -3.28 18.52
N GLN A 238 14.39 -4.61 18.43
CA GLN A 238 15.42 -5.41 19.10
C GLN A 238 16.82 -5.12 18.57
N TYR A 239 16.92 -4.61 17.33
CA TYR A 239 18.15 -4.24 16.66
C TYR A 239 18.40 -2.71 16.64
N GLY A 240 17.53 -1.94 17.32
CA GLY A 240 17.57 -0.47 17.32
C GLY A 240 16.98 0.19 16.06
N ALA A 241 16.46 -0.61 15.12
CA ALA A 241 15.76 -0.11 13.93
C ALA A 241 14.29 0.17 14.24
N ARG A 242 13.62 0.95 13.38
CA ARG A 242 12.24 1.35 13.59
C ARG A 242 11.26 0.48 12.79
N VAL A 243 10.26 -0.05 13.47
CA VAL A 243 9.04 -0.55 12.81
C VAL A 243 8.00 0.58 12.77
N THR A 244 7.21 0.67 11.69
CA THR A 244 6.12 1.65 11.59
C THR A 244 4.82 1.02 11.11
N SER A 245 3.70 1.46 11.67
CA SER A 245 2.36 1.02 11.29
C SER A 245 1.34 2.14 11.50
N ALA A 246 0.23 2.10 10.76
CA ALA A 246 -0.88 3.04 10.98
C ALA A 246 -1.60 2.85 12.34
N MET A 247 -1.28 1.80 13.10
CA MET A 247 -1.80 1.60 14.47
C MET A 247 -0.90 2.25 15.53
N SER A 248 0.38 2.51 15.21
CA SER A 248 1.40 2.97 16.16
C SER A 248 1.88 4.39 15.88
N ASP A 249 1.61 4.91 14.69
CA ASP A 249 2.11 6.19 14.20
C ASP A 249 0.96 6.98 13.55
N ASP A 250 1.13 8.30 13.45
CA ASP A 250 0.16 9.16 12.77
C ASP A 250 0.09 8.79 11.28
N PRO A 251 -1.10 8.48 10.73
CA PRO A 251 -1.23 8.10 9.34
C PRO A 251 -1.03 9.30 8.40
N ALA A 252 -0.33 9.08 7.29
CA ALA A 252 0.02 10.12 6.32
C ALA A 252 -0.95 10.16 5.12
N TYR A 253 -2.26 10.35 5.36
CA TYR A 253 -3.27 10.36 4.29
C TYR A 253 -3.27 11.64 3.43
N ASP A 254 -2.52 12.67 3.81
CA ASP A 254 -2.17 13.78 2.93
C ASP A 254 -1.31 13.34 1.72
N ALA A 255 -0.81 12.10 1.74
CA ALA A 255 -0.20 11.44 0.59
C ALA A 255 -1.15 11.25 -0.59
N LEU A 256 -2.46 11.09 -0.35
CA LEU A 256 -3.44 10.86 -1.43
C LEU A 256 -3.45 12.00 -2.46
N PRO A 257 -3.69 13.27 -2.07
CA PRO A 257 -3.66 14.37 -3.03
C PRO A 257 -2.27 14.57 -3.66
N GLN A 258 -1.18 14.28 -2.95
CA GLN A 258 0.17 14.35 -3.51
C GLN A 258 0.38 13.30 -4.62
N ALA A 259 -0.07 12.07 -4.41
CA ALA A 259 -0.03 11.01 -5.42
C ALA A 259 -0.91 11.36 -6.63
N ALA A 260 -2.10 11.90 -6.38
CA ALA A 260 -3.01 12.33 -7.43
C ALA A 260 -2.38 13.42 -8.30
N GLU A 261 -1.69 14.39 -7.70
CA GLU A 261 -1.03 15.47 -8.45
C GLU A 261 0.15 14.94 -9.27
N LEU A 262 1.02 14.13 -8.67
CA LEU A 262 2.12 13.51 -9.42
C LEU A 262 1.61 12.59 -10.54
N ALA A 263 0.45 11.95 -10.37
CA ALA A 263 -0.19 11.15 -11.43
C ALA A 263 -0.67 12.03 -12.60
N ARG A 264 -1.24 13.21 -12.34
CA ARG A 264 -1.59 14.19 -13.39
C ARG A 264 -0.36 14.66 -14.18
N GLU A 265 0.78 14.77 -13.50
CA GLU A 265 2.06 15.09 -14.15
C GLU A 265 2.68 13.89 -14.90
N GLY A 266 2.05 12.70 -14.87
CA GLY A 266 2.60 11.48 -15.46
C GLY A 266 3.81 10.90 -14.70
N ARG A 267 4.00 11.32 -13.44
CA ARG A 267 5.14 10.98 -12.58
C ARG A 267 4.79 10.01 -11.45
N PHE A 268 3.54 9.56 -11.38
CA PHE A 268 3.10 8.57 -10.40
C PHE A 268 2.12 7.57 -11.00
N THR A 269 2.39 6.29 -10.82
CA THR A 269 1.51 5.19 -11.20
C THR A 269 1.71 4.01 -10.27
N VAL A 270 0.87 3.00 -10.39
CA VAL A 270 1.05 1.71 -9.73
C VAL A 270 0.81 0.59 -10.74
N ALA A 271 1.67 -0.43 -10.72
CA ALA A 271 1.42 -1.63 -11.50
C ALA A 271 0.25 -2.42 -10.90
N ILE A 272 -0.62 -2.94 -11.76
CA ILE A 272 -1.62 -3.93 -11.38
C ILE A 272 -1.03 -5.32 -11.68
N ASP A 273 -0.82 -6.10 -10.63
CA ASP A 273 -0.31 -7.48 -10.75
C ASP A 273 -1.39 -8.40 -11.33
N SER A 274 -2.60 -8.25 -10.80
CA SER A 274 -3.73 -9.11 -11.13
C SER A 274 -5.06 -8.44 -10.77
N GLU A 275 -6.06 -8.72 -11.59
CA GLU A 275 -7.43 -8.27 -11.42
C GLU A 275 -8.34 -9.50 -11.27
N TYR A 276 -9.23 -9.45 -10.29
CA TYR A 276 -10.21 -10.50 -10.02
C TYR A 276 -11.59 -9.90 -9.94
N PRO A 277 -12.65 -10.54 -10.46
CA PRO A 277 -14.02 -10.15 -10.11
C PRO A 277 -14.26 -10.36 -8.60
N LEU A 278 -15.21 -9.62 -8.02
CA LEU A 278 -15.53 -9.68 -6.59
C LEU A 278 -15.80 -11.11 -6.08
N ASP A 279 -16.45 -11.95 -6.89
CA ASP A 279 -16.76 -13.36 -6.57
C ASP A 279 -15.52 -14.28 -6.59
N ALA A 280 -14.41 -13.84 -7.17
CA ALA A 280 -13.11 -14.50 -7.11
C ALA A 280 -12.22 -13.97 -5.97
N GLY A 281 -12.80 -13.31 -4.96
CA GLY A 281 -12.08 -12.75 -3.81
C GLY A 281 -11.15 -13.74 -3.10
N ALA A 282 -11.53 -15.02 -2.99
CA ALA A 282 -10.66 -16.07 -2.45
C ALA A 282 -9.32 -16.16 -3.21
N LYS A 283 -9.35 -16.17 -4.55
CA LYS A 283 -8.16 -16.23 -5.40
C LYS A 283 -7.29 -14.98 -5.28
N ALA A 284 -7.90 -13.81 -5.11
CA ALA A 284 -7.16 -12.57 -4.88
C ALA A 284 -6.40 -12.60 -3.54
N HIS A 285 -7.03 -13.13 -2.49
CA HIS A 285 -6.38 -13.32 -1.19
C HIS A 285 -5.28 -14.40 -1.25
N GLU A 286 -5.51 -15.53 -1.93
CA GLU A 286 -4.47 -16.55 -2.19
C GLU A 286 -3.25 -15.95 -2.90
N ARG A 287 -3.50 -15.13 -3.94
CA ARG A 287 -2.42 -14.43 -4.67
C ARG A 287 -1.65 -13.48 -3.76
N SER A 288 -2.34 -12.78 -2.87
CA SER A 288 -1.71 -11.88 -1.89
C SER A 288 -0.92 -12.63 -0.83
N GLU A 289 -1.39 -13.79 -0.36
CA GLU A 289 -0.71 -14.64 0.63
C GLU A 289 0.58 -15.24 0.06
N GLY A 290 0.62 -15.55 -1.23
CA GLY A 290 1.82 -16.09 -1.90
C GLY A 290 2.98 -15.07 -2.08
N GLY A 291 2.73 -13.79 -1.83
CA GLY A 291 3.72 -12.72 -1.98
C GLY A 291 4.25 -12.56 -3.41
N HIS A 292 5.41 -11.91 -3.55
CA HIS A 292 6.10 -11.69 -4.84
C HIS A 292 5.25 -10.99 -5.92
N VAL A 293 4.33 -10.14 -5.47
CA VAL A 293 3.43 -9.32 -6.29
C VAL A 293 4.21 -8.12 -6.86
N ARG A 294 3.98 -7.77 -8.13
CA ARG A 294 4.43 -6.49 -8.70
C ARG A 294 3.31 -5.46 -8.58
N GLY A 295 3.46 -4.49 -7.70
CA GLY A 295 2.43 -3.48 -7.45
C GLY A 295 1.23 -4.04 -6.64
N LYS A 296 0.02 -4.00 -7.21
CA LYS A 296 -1.24 -4.19 -6.48
C LYS A 296 -2.16 -5.25 -7.09
N ILE A 297 -2.89 -5.95 -6.22
CA ILE A 297 -3.97 -6.87 -6.58
C ILE A 297 -5.29 -6.13 -6.39
N VAL A 298 -6.21 -6.26 -7.33
CA VAL A 298 -7.47 -5.52 -7.33
C VAL A 298 -8.67 -6.44 -7.53
N LEU A 299 -9.73 -6.17 -6.78
CA LEU A 299 -11.08 -6.68 -6.96
C LEU A 299 -11.90 -5.69 -7.81
N LYS A 300 -12.45 -6.20 -8.89
CA LYS A 300 -13.34 -5.52 -9.81
C LYS A 300 -14.79 -5.66 -9.33
N VAL A 301 -15.41 -4.53 -9.01
CA VAL A 301 -16.75 -4.45 -8.42
C VAL A 301 -17.67 -3.79 -9.45
N TRP A 302 -18.39 -4.60 -10.21
CA TRP A 302 -19.38 -4.15 -11.19
C TRP A 302 -20.64 -5.01 -11.00
#